data_AF-G5R2Z0-F1
#
_entry.id   AF-G5R2Z0-F1
#
_cell.length_a   1.000
_cell.length_b   1.000
_cell.length_c   1.000
_cell.angle_alpha   90.00
_cell.angle_beta   90.00
_cell.angle_gamma   90.00
#
_symmetry.space_group_name_H-M   'P 1'
#
loop_
_entity.id
_entity.type
_entity.pdbx_description
1 polymer ?
#
loop_
_entity_poly.entity_id
_entity_poly.type
_entity_poly.pdbx_seq_one_letter_code
_entity_poly.pdbx_strand_id
1 'polypeptide(L)'
;MIKRKLLERLYKYSEGKEGVRRKRVKSKAEEFHISVFPLYVHRYLDDSGEEPTPEPISLQEAEPEDIQEMMFRLLTPEQRKQVTGRFKVRGMKAVFPFLFDDTPPR
;
A
#
# COMPACT_ATOMS: atom_id res chain seq x y z
N MET A 1 19.47 0.84 -1.95
CA MET A 1 18.28 1.00 -2.83
C MET A 1 17.00 1.34 -2.07
N ILE A 2 16.75 0.73 -0.89
CA ILE A 2 15.52 0.91 -0.09
C ILE A 2 15.29 2.36 0.37
N LYS A 3 16.34 3.05 0.85
CA LYS A 3 16.22 4.44 1.33
C LYS A 3 15.75 5.45 0.27
N ARG A 4 16.09 5.23 -1.01
CA ARG A 4 15.73 6.16 -2.11
C ARG A 4 14.25 6.04 -2.46
N LYS A 5 13.73 4.81 -2.53
CA LYS A 5 12.31 4.52 -2.78
C LYS A 5 11.40 5.05 -1.66
N LEU A 6 11.84 4.97 -0.41
CA LEU A 6 11.08 5.50 0.72
C LEU A 6 10.95 7.03 0.65
N LEU A 7 12.04 7.71 0.29
CA LEU A 7 12.05 9.17 0.18
C LEU A 7 11.14 9.66 -0.97
N GLU A 8 11.16 8.99 -2.11
CA GLU A 8 10.25 9.28 -3.23
C GLU A 8 8.77 9.14 -2.82
N ARG A 9 8.44 8.09 -2.05
CA ARG A 9 7.08 7.91 -1.50
C ARG A 9 6.69 9.00 -0.52
N LEU A 10 7.60 9.40 0.38
CA LEU A 10 7.35 10.50 1.31
C LEU A 10 7.06 11.81 0.60
N TYR A 11 7.77 12.10 -0.50
CA TYR A 11 7.46 13.26 -1.32
C TYR A 11 6.05 13.17 -1.90
N LYS A 12 5.72 12.05 -2.56
CA LYS A 12 4.39 11.81 -3.12
C LYS A 12 3.28 11.96 -2.07
N TYR A 13 3.44 11.40 -0.88
CA TYR A 13 2.44 11.49 0.19
C TYR A 13 2.30 12.88 0.82
N SER A 14 3.31 13.74 0.67
CA SER A 14 3.31 15.12 1.15
C SER A 14 2.78 16.13 0.13
N GLU A 15 2.59 15.73 -1.13
CA GLU A 15 2.04 16.61 -2.18
C GLU A 15 0.63 17.10 -1.78
N GLY A 16 0.39 18.41 -1.95
CA GLY A 16 -0.89 19.04 -1.62
C GLY A 16 -1.17 19.22 -0.12
N LYS A 17 -0.28 18.80 0.78
CA LYS A 17 -0.42 18.98 2.24
C LYS A 17 0.51 20.09 2.72
N GLU A 18 -0.04 21.24 3.10
CA GLU A 18 0.77 22.33 3.66
C GLU A 18 1.24 22.01 5.09
N GLY A 19 2.47 22.41 5.43
CA GLY A 19 3.03 22.28 6.79
C GLY A 19 3.50 20.88 7.20
N VAL A 20 3.24 19.84 6.41
CA VAL A 20 3.64 18.45 6.76
C VAL A 20 5.09 18.10 6.40
N ARG A 21 5.78 18.98 5.68
CA ARG A 21 7.19 18.83 5.32
C ARG A 21 7.96 20.05 5.77
N ARG A 22 9.09 19.86 6.45
CA ARG A 22 10.00 20.94 6.82
C ARG A 22 11.46 20.54 6.68
N LYS A 23 12.31 21.50 6.37
CA LYS A 23 13.76 21.30 6.39
C LYS A 23 14.27 21.51 7.80
N ARG A 24 15.04 20.56 8.33
CA ARG A 24 15.60 20.67 9.67
C ARG A 24 16.66 21.77 9.71
N VAL A 25 16.53 22.68 10.67
CA VAL A 25 17.46 23.80 10.86
C VAL A 25 18.88 23.26 11.09
N LYS A 26 19.86 23.81 10.37
CA LYS A 26 21.28 23.39 10.38
C LYS A 26 21.57 21.97 9.84
N SER A 27 20.67 21.35 9.05
CA SER A 27 20.98 20.08 8.39
C SER A 27 20.44 19.98 6.96
N LYS A 28 20.96 19.01 6.19
CA LYS A 28 20.39 18.62 4.89
C LYS A 28 19.20 17.65 5.03
N ALA A 29 18.83 17.28 6.26
CA ALA A 29 17.73 16.37 6.50
C ALA A 29 16.38 17.09 6.39
N GLU A 30 15.41 16.38 5.87
CA GLU A 30 14.02 16.81 5.81
C GLU A 30 13.21 15.98 6.80
N GLU A 31 12.29 16.64 7.47
CA GLU A 31 11.37 16.06 8.44
C GLU A 31 9.97 16.09 7.86
N PHE A 32 9.28 14.97 7.98
CA PHE A 32 7.90 14.81 7.57
C PHE A 32 7.04 14.58 8.81
N HIS A 33 5.87 15.20 8.85
CA HIS A 33 4.89 14.95 9.88
C HIS A 33 4.32 13.53 9.72
N ILE A 34 4.00 12.85 10.83
CA ILE A 34 3.53 11.46 10.81
C ILE A 34 2.22 11.28 10.01
N SER A 35 1.39 12.32 9.91
CA SER A 35 0.17 12.33 9.09
C SER A 35 0.41 12.20 7.58
N VAL A 36 1.66 12.27 7.13
CA VAL A 36 2.02 11.96 5.74
C VAL A 36 1.89 10.46 5.49
N PHE A 37 2.10 9.62 6.50
CA PHE A 37 1.97 8.18 6.35
C PHE A 37 0.50 7.73 6.34
N PRO A 38 0.18 6.67 5.58
CA PRO A 38 -1.09 5.98 5.70
C PRO A 38 -1.36 5.57 7.16
N LEU A 39 -2.64 5.61 7.59
CA LEU A 39 -3.03 5.31 8.97
C LEU A 39 -2.56 3.92 9.43
N TYR A 40 -2.54 2.94 8.53
CA TYR A 40 -2.08 1.58 8.85
C TYR A 40 -0.59 1.52 9.23
N VAL A 41 0.20 2.56 8.96
CA VAL A 41 1.62 2.65 9.35
C VAL A 41 1.78 3.20 10.76
N HIS A 42 0.79 3.96 11.27
CA HIS A 42 0.90 4.66 12.56
C HIS A 42 1.11 3.67 13.71
N ARG A 43 0.48 2.48 13.67
CA ARG A 43 0.69 1.38 14.62
C ARG A 43 2.15 0.88 14.74
N TYR A 44 2.98 1.14 13.74
CA TYR A 44 4.40 0.75 13.76
C TYR A 44 5.33 1.92 14.13
N LEU A 45 4.78 3.13 14.20
CA LEU A 45 5.49 4.35 14.58
C LEU A 45 5.14 4.80 16.00
N ASP A 46 4.06 4.25 16.57
CA ASP A 46 3.64 4.49 17.93
C ASP A 46 4.47 3.58 18.87
N ASP A 47 5.44 4.18 19.58
CA ASP A 47 6.29 3.50 20.56
C ASP A 47 5.55 3.26 21.91
N SER A 48 4.23 3.48 21.95
CA SER A 48 3.42 3.46 23.19
C SER A 48 3.24 2.08 23.81
N GLY A 49 3.59 0.99 23.11
CA GLY A 49 3.57 -0.37 23.66
C GLY A 49 2.16 -0.93 23.98
N GLU A 50 1.10 -0.20 23.68
CA GLU A 50 -0.26 -0.71 23.72
C GLU A 50 -0.58 -1.47 22.43
N GLU A 51 -1.11 -2.69 22.55
CA GLU A 51 -1.69 -3.37 21.40
C GLU A 51 -2.87 -2.54 20.87
N PRO A 52 -2.84 -2.12 19.59
CA PRO A 52 -3.90 -1.30 19.06
C PRO A 52 -5.18 -2.13 18.99
N THR A 53 -6.26 -1.58 19.53
CA THR A 53 -7.60 -2.13 19.33
C THR A 53 -7.90 -2.17 17.82
N PRO A 54 -8.48 -3.27 17.31
CA PRO A 54 -8.76 -3.40 15.88
C PRO A 54 -9.89 -2.44 15.52
N GLU A 55 -9.53 -1.20 15.16
CA GLU A 55 -10.47 -0.28 14.55
C GLU A 55 -10.97 -0.86 13.22
N PRO A 56 -12.27 -0.71 12.90
CA PRO A 56 -12.82 -1.19 11.65
C PRO A 56 -12.05 -0.53 10.50
N ILE A 57 -11.49 -1.39 9.64
CA ILE A 57 -10.65 -1.03 8.49
C ILE A 57 -11.36 0.08 7.70
N SER A 58 -10.93 1.32 7.93
CA SER A 58 -11.36 2.46 7.14
C SER A 58 -10.92 2.20 5.71
N LEU A 59 -11.87 2.27 4.78
CA LEU A 59 -11.71 2.18 3.32
C LEU A 59 -10.85 3.32 2.72
N GLN A 60 -9.83 3.79 3.45
CA GLN A 60 -8.83 4.71 2.94
C GLN A 60 -7.83 3.92 2.10
N GLU A 61 -8.08 3.93 0.80
CA GLU A 61 -7.12 3.65 -0.28
C GLU A 61 -6.19 2.46 0.01
N ALA A 62 -6.77 1.26 0.13
CA ALA A 62 -5.98 0.05 0.02
C ALA A 62 -5.21 0.12 -1.31
N GLU A 63 -3.87 0.04 -1.25
CA GLU A 63 -3.06 0.04 -2.46
C GLU A 63 -3.51 -1.15 -3.33
N PRO A 64 -3.40 -1.08 -4.67
CA PRO A 64 -3.81 -2.18 -5.55
C PRO A 64 -3.22 -3.53 -5.14
N GLU A 65 -2.01 -3.54 -4.57
CA GLU A 65 -1.36 -4.71 -3.99
C GLU A 65 -2.06 -5.23 -2.73
N ASP A 66 -2.54 -4.35 -1.85
CA ASP A 66 -3.24 -4.72 -0.62
C ASP A 66 -4.61 -5.33 -0.93
N ILE A 67 -5.34 -4.77 -1.90
CA ILE A 67 -6.61 -5.33 -2.39
C ILE A 67 -6.37 -6.73 -2.99
N GLN A 68 -5.30 -6.89 -3.77
CA GLN A 68 -4.91 -8.20 -4.31
C GLN A 68 -4.57 -9.22 -3.23
N GLU A 69 -3.85 -8.81 -2.19
CA GLU A 69 -3.52 -9.67 -1.07
C GLU A 69 -4.79 -10.07 -0.29
N MET A 70 -5.68 -9.12 -0.03
CA MET A 70 -6.98 -9.40 0.61
C MET A 70 -7.80 -10.38 -0.20
N MET A 71 -7.92 -10.18 -1.52
CA MET A 71 -8.63 -11.11 -2.42
C MET A 71 -8.00 -12.50 -2.39
N PHE A 72 -6.66 -12.60 -2.41
CA PHE A 72 -5.96 -13.88 -2.38
C PHE A 72 -6.18 -14.63 -1.05
N ARG A 73 -6.25 -13.91 0.07
CA ARG A 73 -6.54 -14.49 1.39
C ARG A 73 -7.96 -15.06 1.49
N LEU A 74 -8.93 -14.54 0.74
CA LEU A 74 -10.30 -15.07 0.71
C LEU A 74 -10.45 -16.38 -0.08
N LEU A 75 -9.44 -16.76 -0.88
CA LEU A 75 -9.45 -18.01 -1.64
C LEU A 75 -9.16 -19.23 -0.76
N THR A 76 -9.80 -20.36 -1.09
CA THR A 76 -9.47 -21.66 -0.50
C THR A 76 -8.05 -22.10 -0.92
N PRO A 77 -7.40 -23.00 -0.16
CA PRO A 77 -6.05 -23.48 -0.50
C PRO A 77 -5.94 -24.01 -1.94
N GLU A 78 -6.96 -24.71 -2.42
CA GLU A 78 -7.00 -25.26 -3.78
C GLU A 78 -7.09 -24.16 -4.84
N GLN A 79 -7.92 -23.14 -4.61
CA GLN A 79 -8.04 -21.97 -5.49
C GLN A 79 -6.73 -21.16 -5.52
N ARG A 80 -6.05 -21.00 -4.38
CA ARG A 80 -4.73 -20.32 -4.32
C ARG A 80 -3.70 -21.03 -5.17
N LYS A 81 -3.68 -22.37 -5.17
CA LYS A 81 -2.78 -23.18 -5.99
C LYS A 81 -3.04 -22.98 -7.49
N GLN A 82 -4.32 -22.94 -7.89
CA GLN A 82 -4.70 -22.67 -9.28
C GLN A 82 -4.33 -21.25 -9.72
N VAL A 83 -4.62 -20.23 -8.89
CA VAL A 83 -4.29 -18.83 -9.17
C VAL A 83 -2.78 -18.63 -9.28
N THR A 84 -2.01 -19.19 -8.35
CA THR A 84 -0.54 -19.13 -8.38
C THR A 84 0.03 -19.83 -9.62
N GLY A 85 -0.55 -20.97 -10.02
CA GLY A 85 -0.20 -21.66 -11.26
C GLY A 85 -0.45 -20.82 -12.50
N ARG A 86 -1.63 -20.19 -12.61
CA ARG A 86 -1.98 -19.31 -13.73
C ARG A 86 -1.09 -18.07 -13.79
N PHE A 87 -0.81 -17.46 -12.63
CA PHE A 87 0.09 -16.32 -12.50
C PHE A 87 1.50 -16.65 -12.98
N LYS A 88 2.08 -17.79 -12.57
CA LYS A 88 3.42 -18.21 -13.01
C LYS A 88 3.54 -18.40 -14.53
N VAL A 89 2.47 -18.87 -15.19
CA VAL A 89 2.51 -19.21 -16.62
C VAL A 89 2.19 -18.01 -17.51
N ARG A 90 1.30 -17.10 -17.10
CA ARG A 90 0.81 -16.00 -17.97
C ARG A 90 0.70 -14.62 -17.28
N GLY A 91 1.20 -14.48 -16.05
CA GLY A 91 1.19 -13.20 -15.31
C GLY A 91 -0.21 -12.75 -14.85
N MET A 92 -0.33 -11.47 -14.46
CA MET A 92 -1.58 -10.90 -13.91
C MET A 92 -2.78 -10.97 -14.87
N LYS A 93 -2.56 -10.83 -16.18
CA LYS A 93 -3.63 -10.88 -17.19
C LYS A 93 -4.39 -12.21 -17.20
N ALA A 94 -3.75 -13.31 -16.78
CA ALA A 94 -4.42 -14.61 -16.71
C ALA A 94 -5.19 -14.85 -15.41
N VAL A 95 -4.91 -14.07 -14.36
CA VAL A 95 -5.64 -14.12 -13.10
C VAL A 95 -6.85 -13.20 -13.14
N PHE A 96 -6.68 -12.01 -13.72
CA PHE A 96 -7.71 -10.99 -13.83
C PHE A 96 -7.81 -10.47 -15.27
N PRO A 97 -8.37 -11.26 -16.21
CA PRO A 97 -8.45 -10.86 -17.62
C PRO A 97 -9.23 -9.56 -17.81
N PHE A 98 -10.29 -9.34 -17.02
CA PHE A 98 -11.13 -8.15 -17.06
C PHE A 98 -10.41 -6.83 -16.72
N LEU A 99 -9.24 -6.87 -16.05
CA LEU A 99 -8.45 -5.66 -15.77
C LEU A 99 -7.67 -5.19 -16.99
N PHE A 100 -7.54 -6.02 -18.03
CA PHE A 100 -6.68 -5.79 -19.19
C PHE A 100 -7.37 -6.09 -20.52
N ASP A 101 -8.69 -6.29 -20.49
CA ASP A 101 -9.51 -6.41 -21.68
C ASP A 101 -10.11 -5.04 -21.99
N ASP A 102 -9.65 -4.39 -23.05
CA ASP A 102 -10.19 -3.12 -23.58
C ASP A 102 -11.55 -3.32 -24.29
N THR A 103 -12.19 -4.47 -24.09
CA THR A 103 -13.42 -4.80 -24.81
C THR A 103 -14.59 -4.24 -24.01
N PRO A 104 -15.30 -3.21 -24.50
CA PRO A 104 -16.45 -2.68 -23.80
C PRO A 104 -17.51 -3.77 -23.62
N PRO A 105 -18.26 -3.76 -22.50
CA PRO A 105 -19.34 -4.71 -22.28
C PRO A 105 -20.36 -4.59 -23.44
N ARG A 106 -20.72 -5.73 -24.02
CA ARG A 106 -21.82 -5.84 -25.00
C ARG A 106 -23.17 -5.83 -24.31
#